data_AF-A0A942GH82-F1
#
_entry.id   AF-A0A942GH82-F1
#
_cell.length_a   1.000
_cell.length_b   1.000
_cell.length_c   1.000
_cell.angle_alpha   90.00
_cell.angle_beta   90.00
_cell.angle_gamma   90.00
#
_symmetry.space_group_name_H-M   'P 1'
#
loop_
_entity.id
_entity.type
_entity.pdbx_description
1 polymer ?
#
loop_
_entity_poly.entity_id
_entity_poly.type
_entity_poly.pdbx_seq_one_letter_code
_entity_poly.pdbx_strand_id
1 'polypeptide(L)'
;MARISLSVPIYYVTHDIFIFIPESFVKLINIYQLSGFIEGIWTLLVFPLLVWSFLGVLAKHTKGADRITDAWRKLALPLVIIISAGHLTKAVAKLNAWINFLPGSINDPSGLSSLKYIADGIGVPGLMVSNQIVSIIGLFLLSTGFIYLMREEKIINKNSFTRLIPKLVLFILYGIIVMGIGLSN
;
A
#
# COMPACT_ATOMS: atom_id res chain seq x y z
N MET A 1 -5.89 17.53 -12.81
CA MET A 1 -5.26 16.86 -11.65
C MET A 1 -3.88 16.39 -12.10
N ALA A 2 -2.81 17.01 -11.61
CA ALA A 2 -1.45 16.68 -12.06
C ALA A 2 -1.15 15.23 -11.68
N ARG A 3 -1.02 14.35 -12.69
CA ARG A 3 -0.45 13.01 -12.51
C ARG A 3 1.01 13.23 -12.14
N ILE A 4 1.29 13.17 -10.84
CA ILE A 4 2.66 13.09 -10.35
C ILE A 4 3.17 11.75 -10.85
N SER A 5 3.91 11.81 -11.96
CA SER A 5 4.57 10.68 -12.59
C SER A 5 5.55 10.09 -11.58
N LEU A 6 5.05 9.17 -10.75
CA LEU A 6 5.89 8.15 -10.14
C LEU A 6 6.41 7.34 -11.34
N SER A 7 7.63 7.65 -11.77
CA SER A 7 8.38 7.05 -12.87
C SER A 7 8.76 5.59 -12.59
N VAL A 8 7.88 4.85 -11.92
CA VAL A 8 8.11 3.48 -11.51
C VAL A 8 7.15 2.61 -12.30
N PRO A 9 7.63 1.84 -13.31
CA PRO A 9 6.79 1.08 -14.23
C PRO A 9 5.81 0.10 -13.54
N ILE A 10 6.13 -0.33 -12.33
CA ILE A 10 5.25 -1.19 -11.49
C ILE A 10 3.92 -0.50 -11.16
N TYR A 11 3.88 0.82 -10.97
CA TYR A 11 2.65 1.53 -10.61
C TYR A 11 1.67 1.64 -11.77
N TYR A 12 2.16 1.71 -13.02
CA TYR A 12 1.29 1.75 -14.20
C TYR A 12 0.61 0.39 -14.41
N VAL A 13 1.39 -0.69 -14.43
CA VAL A 13 0.85 -2.05 -14.62
C VAL A 13 -0.12 -2.43 -13.50
N THR A 14 0.20 -2.08 -12.24
CA THR A 14 -0.70 -2.37 -11.12
C THR A 14 -1.98 -1.52 -11.14
N HIS A 15 -1.90 -0.26 -11.58
CA HIS A 15 -3.09 0.57 -11.76
C HIS A 15 -4.01 0.01 -12.84
N ASP A 16 -3.47 -0.34 -14.01
CA ASP A 16 -4.24 -0.85 -15.14
C ASP A 16 -4.97 -2.17 -14.78
N ILE A 17 -4.30 -3.09 -14.09
CA ILE A 17 -4.91 -4.33 -13.61
C ILE A 17 -5.99 -4.04 -12.55
N PHE A 18 -5.73 -3.09 -11.64
CA PHE A 18 -6.63 -2.77 -10.55
C PHE A 18 -7.94 -2.12 -11.02
N ILE A 19 -7.86 -1.23 -12.01
CA ILE A 19 -9.03 -0.53 -12.58
C ILE A 19 -9.71 -1.32 -13.71
N PHE A 20 -9.11 -2.42 -14.18
CA PHE A 20 -9.67 -3.23 -15.26
C PHE A 20 -11.12 -3.67 -14.99
N ILE A 21 -11.41 -4.10 -13.76
CA ILE A 21 -12.76 -4.55 -13.37
C ILE A 21 -13.77 -3.40 -13.40
N PRO A 22 -13.56 -2.26 -12.70
CA PRO A 22 -14.52 -1.16 -12.77
C PRO A 22 -14.65 -0.59 -14.19
N GLU A 23 -13.56 -0.50 -14.98
CA GLU A 23 -13.64 -0.06 -16.38
C GLU A 23 -14.47 -1.00 -17.25
N SER A 24 -14.27 -2.32 -17.11
CA SER A 24 -15.02 -3.32 -17.87
C SER A 24 -16.50 -3.27 -17.53
N PHE A 25 -16.83 -3.05 -16.26
CA PHE A 25 -18.21 -2.89 -15.80
C PHE A 25 -18.88 -1.63 -16.39
N VAL A 26 -18.17 -0.49 -16.39
CA VAL A 26 -18.65 0.76 -17.01
C VAL A 26 -18.88 0.58 -18.51
N LYS A 27 -17.97 -0.09 -19.21
CA LYS A 27 -18.08 -0.37 -20.65
C LYS A 27 -19.26 -1.29 -20.95
N LEU A 28 -19.47 -2.33 -20.15
CA LEU A 28 -20.55 -3.30 -20.34
C LEU A 28 -21.94 -2.66 -20.18
N ILE A 29 -22.09 -1.76 -19.20
CA ILE A 29 -23.37 -1.13 -18.84
C ILE A 29 -23.55 0.24 -19.54
N ASN A 30 -22.52 0.72 -20.26
CA ASN A 30 -22.53 1.96 -21.03
C ASN A 30 -22.79 3.23 -20.18
N ILE A 31 -22.31 3.25 -18.93
CA ILE A 31 -22.55 4.32 -17.94
C ILE A 31 -21.29 5.15 -17.63
N TYR A 32 -20.69 5.73 -18.68
CA TYR A 32 -19.42 6.46 -18.58
C TYR A 32 -19.44 7.65 -17.61
N GLN A 33 -20.60 8.28 -17.41
CA GLN A 33 -20.77 9.43 -16.51
C GLN A 33 -20.48 9.08 -15.04
N LEU A 34 -20.60 7.80 -14.67
CA LEU A 34 -20.39 7.31 -13.30
C LEU A 34 -19.06 6.56 -13.13
N SER A 35 -18.15 6.63 -14.11
CA SER A 35 -16.89 5.89 -14.09
C SER A 35 -16.09 6.13 -12.80
N GLY A 36 -15.87 7.41 -12.44
CA GLY A 36 -15.15 7.77 -11.22
C GLY A 36 -15.88 7.35 -9.93
N PHE A 37 -17.21 7.32 -9.94
CA PHE A 37 -18.00 6.84 -8.80
C PHE A 37 -17.86 5.32 -8.62
N ILE A 38 -17.89 4.57 -9.72
CA ILE A 38 -17.71 3.12 -9.72
C ILE A 38 -16.28 2.75 -9.31
N GLU A 39 -15.27 3.46 -9.82
CA GLU A 39 -13.88 3.31 -9.38
C GLU A 39 -13.73 3.62 -7.89
N GLY A 40 -14.43 4.66 -7.40
CA GLY A 40 -14.47 5.01 -5.97
C GLY A 40 -15.05 3.90 -5.10
N ILE A 41 -16.23 3.37 -5.47
CA ILE A 41 -16.85 2.23 -4.76
C ILE A 41 -15.94 1.00 -4.80
N TRP A 42 -15.37 0.71 -5.96
CA TRP A 42 -14.44 -0.41 -6.14
C TRP A 42 -13.25 -0.30 -5.19
N THR A 43 -12.62 0.89 -5.16
CA THR A 43 -11.39 1.13 -4.40
C THR A 43 -11.62 1.18 -2.90
N LEU A 44 -12.71 1.82 -2.46
CA LEU A 44 -12.96 2.06 -1.04
C LEU A 44 -13.71 0.92 -0.35
N LEU A 45 -14.56 0.19 -1.06
CA LEU A 45 -15.45 -0.81 -0.48
C LEU A 45 -15.17 -2.20 -1.03
N VAL A 46 -15.33 -2.40 -2.34
CA VAL A 46 -15.36 -3.76 -2.92
C VAL A 46 -14.01 -4.44 -2.79
N PHE A 47 -12.92 -3.80 -3.22
CA PHE A 47 -11.61 -4.40 -3.19
C PHE A 47 -11.10 -4.72 -1.77
N PRO A 48 -11.18 -3.79 -0.79
CA PRO A 48 -10.83 -4.11 0.60
C PRO A 48 -11.67 -5.26 1.17
N LEU A 49 -12.98 -5.30 0.89
CA LEU A 49 -13.85 -6.38 1.34
C LEU A 49 -13.48 -7.72 0.70
N LEU A 50 -13.10 -7.75 -0.57
CA LEU A 50 -12.64 -8.96 -1.26
C LEU A 50 -11.35 -9.50 -0.65
N VAL A 51 -10.34 -8.63 -0.44
CA VAL A 51 -9.08 -9.01 0.21
C VAL A 51 -9.34 -9.51 1.63
N TRP A 52 -10.17 -8.80 2.39
CA TRP A 52 -10.51 -9.19 3.76
C TRP A 52 -11.27 -10.52 3.83
N SER A 53 -12.19 -10.74 2.90
CA SER A 53 -12.93 -12.00 2.78
C SER A 53 -12.00 -13.16 2.44
N PHE A 54 -11.09 -12.97 1.48
CA PHE A 54 -10.08 -13.96 1.12
C PHE A 54 -9.21 -14.36 2.32
N LEU A 55 -8.67 -13.38 3.05
CA LEU A 55 -7.86 -13.64 4.25
C LEU A 55 -8.67 -14.33 5.36
N GLY A 56 -9.94 -13.94 5.54
CA GLY A 56 -10.86 -14.59 6.48
C GLY A 56 -11.11 -16.06 6.14
N VAL A 57 -11.30 -16.38 4.86
CA VAL A 57 -11.45 -17.75 4.37
C VAL A 57 -10.17 -18.56 4.62
N LEU A 58 -9.00 -18.00 4.33
CA LEU A 58 -7.71 -18.66 4.62
C LEU A 58 -7.54 -18.92 6.12
N ALA A 59 -7.88 -17.96 6.98
CA ALA A 59 -7.83 -18.14 8.43
C ALA A 59 -8.80 -19.23 8.91
N LYS A 60 -10.02 -19.27 8.36
CA LYS A 60 -11.01 -20.31 8.69
C LYS A 60 -10.48 -21.71 8.35
N HIS A 61 -9.89 -21.88 7.16
CA HIS A 61 -9.36 -23.18 6.72
C HIS A 61 -8.11 -23.63 7.48
N THR A 62 -7.34 -22.69 8.05
CA THR A 62 -6.08 -22.99 8.73
C THR A 62 -6.20 -23.23 10.24
N LYS A 63 -7.41 -23.13 10.82
CA LYS A 63 -7.89 -23.78 12.06
C LYS A 63 -9.27 -23.23 12.49
N GLY A 64 -10.09 -24.11 13.07
CA GLY A 64 -11.53 -24.00 13.37
C GLY A 64 -12.05 -22.72 14.02
N ALA A 65 -12.15 -21.64 13.23
CA ALA A 65 -13.17 -20.64 13.47
C ALA A 65 -14.49 -21.20 12.92
N ASP A 66 -15.51 -21.35 13.78
CA ASP A 66 -16.83 -21.84 13.36
C ASP A 66 -17.47 -20.89 12.35
N ARG A 67 -17.17 -19.59 12.48
CA ARG A 67 -17.69 -18.51 11.63
C ARG A 67 -16.58 -17.64 11.06
N ILE A 68 -16.79 -17.12 9.86
CA ILE A 68 -15.85 -16.20 9.19
C ILE A 68 -15.65 -14.89 9.98
N THR A 69 -16.69 -14.45 10.70
CA THR A 69 -16.65 -13.27 11.57
C THR A 69 -15.63 -13.43 12.69
N ASP A 70 -15.49 -14.63 13.25
CA ASP A 70 -14.54 -14.91 14.32
C ASP A 70 -13.11 -14.97 13.77
N ALA A 71 -12.95 -15.51 12.56
CA ALA A 71 -11.69 -15.48 11.84
C ALA A 71 -11.24 -14.03 11.59
N TRP A 72 -12.13 -13.17 11.11
CA TRP A 72 -11.85 -11.74 10.91
C TRP A 72 -11.45 -11.03 12.20
N ARG A 73 -12.22 -11.21 13.28
CA ARG A 73 -11.91 -10.59 14.58
C ARG A 73 -10.53 -10.99 15.10
N LYS A 74 -10.17 -12.27 14.98
CA LYS A 74 -8.87 -12.79 15.42
C LYS A 74 -7.71 -12.36 14.52
N LEU A 75 -7.97 -12.06 13.25
CA LEU A 75 -6.98 -11.55 12.30
C LEU A 75 -6.77 -10.04 12.40
N ALA A 76 -7.79 -9.26 12.75
CA ALA A 76 -7.75 -7.79 12.71
C ALA A 76 -6.54 -7.20 13.45
N LEU A 77 -6.31 -7.61 14.69
CA LEU A 77 -5.22 -7.11 15.53
C LEU A 77 -3.84 -7.48 14.98
N PRO A 78 -3.52 -8.76 14.68
CA PRO A 78 -2.24 -9.09 14.06
C PRO A 78 -2.03 -8.34 12.73
N LEU A 79 -3.03 -8.32 11.86
CA LEU A 79 -2.87 -7.78 10.50
C LEU A 79 -2.70 -6.26 10.46
N VAL A 80 -3.23 -5.50 11.44
CA VAL A 80 -3.03 -4.05 11.47
C VAL A 80 -1.54 -3.68 11.56
N ILE A 81 -0.73 -4.49 12.24
CA ILE A 81 0.70 -4.24 12.43
C ILE A 81 1.44 -4.33 11.09
N ILE A 82 1.20 -5.41 10.32
CA ILE A 82 1.89 -5.62 9.06
C ILE A 82 1.39 -4.66 7.96
N ILE A 83 0.09 -4.36 7.94
CA ILE A 83 -0.48 -3.35 7.04
C ILE A 83 0.14 -1.99 7.35
N SER A 84 0.22 -1.60 8.63
CA SER A 84 0.85 -0.34 9.04
C SER A 84 2.32 -0.27 8.64
N ALA A 85 3.09 -1.36 8.80
CA ALA A 85 4.48 -1.41 8.34
C ALA A 85 4.60 -1.19 6.82
N GLY A 86 3.75 -1.85 6.03
CA GLY A 86 3.70 -1.65 4.57
C GLY A 86 3.33 -0.21 4.17
N HIS A 87 2.36 0.40 4.84
CA HIS A 87 2.01 1.81 4.64
C HIS A 87 3.13 2.76 5.04
N LEU A 88 3.83 2.46 6.13
CA LEU A 88 4.98 3.24 6.57
C LEU A 88 6.12 3.17 5.56
N THR A 89 6.40 2.01 4.96
CA THR A 89 7.37 1.91 3.86
C THR A 89 6.99 2.80 2.68
N LYS A 90 5.71 2.81 2.29
CA LYS A 90 5.22 3.71 1.23
C LYS A 90 5.38 5.18 1.62
N ALA A 91 5.17 5.52 2.88
CA ALA A 91 5.38 6.88 3.39
C ALA A 91 6.87 7.28 3.34
N VAL A 92 7.79 6.38 3.70
CA VAL A 92 9.24 6.60 3.57
C VAL A 92 9.63 6.83 2.11
N ALA A 93 9.14 6.00 1.19
CA ALA A 93 9.42 6.16 -0.25
C ALA A 93 8.91 7.52 -0.79
N LYS A 94 7.70 7.92 -0.38
CA LYS A 94 7.17 9.25 -0.73
C LYS A 94 8.00 10.36 -0.10
N LEU A 95 8.36 10.26 1.18
CA LEU A 95 9.18 11.27 1.84
C LEU A 95 10.52 11.42 1.12
N ASN A 96 11.17 10.31 0.74
CA ASN A 96 12.42 10.32 -0.01
C ASN A 96 12.35 11.09 -1.34
N ALA A 97 11.21 11.00 -2.04
CA ALA A 97 10.98 11.72 -3.29
C ALA A 97 10.56 13.19 -3.08
N TRP A 98 10.06 13.56 -1.90
CA TRP A 98 9.47 14.89 -1.65
C TRP A 98 10.33 15.78 -0.76
N ILE A 99 11.23 15.21 0.04
CA ILE A 99 11.99 15.94 1.06
C ILE A 99 12.84 17.07 0.48
N ASN A 100 13.32 16.92 -0.75
CA ASN A 100 14.11 17.94 -1.43
C ASN A 100 13.27 19.15 -1.91
N PHE A 101 11.94 19.06 -1.89
CA PHE A 101 11.05 20.20 -2.12
C PHE A 101 10.79 21.02 -0.84
N LEU A 102 11.09 20.49 0.35
CA LEU A 102 10.81 21.17 1.62
C LEU A 102 11.60 22.48 1.78
N PRO A 103 12.92 22.55 1.52
CA PRO A 103 13.66 23.80 1.67
C PRO A 103 13.10 24.93 0.78
N GLY A 104 12.73 24.61 -0.46
CA GLY A 104 12.11 25.58 -1.38
C GLY A 104 10.76 26.09 -0.86
N SER A 105 9.95 25.20 -0.29
CA SER A 105 8.64 25.55 0.29
C SER A 105 8.76 26.45 1.54
N ILE A 106 9.82 26.27 2.33
CA ILE A 106 10.09 27.10 3.52
C ILE A 106 10.58 28.49 3.11
N ASN A 107 11.42 28.56 2.07
CA ASN A 107 12.05 29.82 1.62
C ASN A 107 11.12 30.68 0.76
N ASP A 108 10.04 30.12 0.21
CA ASP A 108 9.01 30.86 -0.52
C ASP A 108 7.61 30.59 0.04
N PRO A 109 7.28 31.13 1.23
CA PRO A 109 5.98 30.94 1.86
C PRO A 109 4.83 31.57 1.04
N SER A 110 5.14 32.53 0.16
CA SER A 110 4.17 33.15 -0.75
C SER A 110 3.86 32.31 -1.99
N GLY A 111 4.73 31.35 -2.32
CA GLY A 111 4.66 30.50 -3.51
C GLY A 111 4.87 31.22 -4.84
N LEU A 112 5.13 32.54 -4.86
CA LEU A 112 5.20 33.33 -6.09
C LEU A 112 6.43 32.99 -6.94
N SER A 113 7.57 32.74 -6.29
CA SER A 113 8.79 32.34 -7.00
C SER A 113 8.67 30.89 -7.46
N SER A 114 8.13 30.03 -6.62
CA SER A 114 7.88 28.62 -6.92
C SER A 114 6.95 28.48 -8.12
N LEU A 115 5.84 29.23 -8.19
CA LEU A 115 4.92 29.25 -9.34
C LEU A 115 5.60 29.60 -10.66
N LYS A 116 6.54 30.55 -10.64
CA LYS A 116 7.34 30.92 -11.80
C LYS A 116 8.28 29.77 -12.21
N TYR A 117 8.94 29.12 -11.26
CA TYR A 117 9.71 27.90 -11.51
C TYR A 117 8.86 26.72 -12.01
N ILE A 118 7.59 26.61 -11.59
CA ILE A 118 6.67 25.60 -12.14
C ILE A 118 6.35 25.89 -13.60
N ALA A 119 6.08 27.16 -13.94
CA ALA A 119 5.79 27.60 -15.29
C ALA A 119 7.00 27.41 -16.24
N ASP A 120 8.22 27.55 -15.72
CA ASP A 120 9.47 27.37 -16.46
C ASP A 120 9.91 25.89 -16.59
N GLY A 121 9.13 24.96 -16.02
CA GLY A 121 9.41 23.52 -16.04
C GLY A 121 10.27 23.07 -14.87
N ILE A 122 9.64 22.48 -13.85
CA ILE A 122 10.35 22.01 -12.65
C ILE A 122 11.33 20.90 -13.02
N GLY A 123 12.63 21.14 -12.82
CA GLY A 123 13.59 20.07 -12.64
C GLY A 123 13.25 19.32 -11.36
N VAL A 124 12.72 18.11 -11.47
CA VAL A 124 12.40 17.28 -10.30
C VAL A 124 13.71 17.04 -9.53
N PRO A 125 13.82 17.49 -8.27
CA PRO A 125 14.99 17.20 -7.45
C PRO A 125 15.23 15.70 -7.41
N GLY A 126 16.50 15.29 -7.47
CA GLY A 126 16.86 13.88 -7.31
C GLY A 126 16.37 13.32 -5.97
N LEU A 127 16.33 12.00 -5.85
CA LEU A 127 16.01 11.33 -4.59
C LEU A 127 17.04 11.70 -3.50
N MET A 128 16.61 11.81 -2.24
CA MET A 128 17.56 12.06 -1.13
C MET A 128 18.48 10.86 -0.90
N VAL A 129 17.92 9.65 -0.93
CA VAL A 129 18.64 8.38 -0.92
C VAL A 129 18.16 7.49 -2.06
N SER A 130 18.96 6.50 -2.44
CA SER A 130 18.58 5.59 -3.52
C SER A 130 17.37 4.73 -3.14
N ASN A 131 16.57 4.31 -4.13
CA ASN A 131 15.41 3.45 -3.90
C ASN A 131 15.80 2.09 -3.29
N GLN A 132 17.03 1.60 -3.50
CA GLN A 132 17.54 0.40 -2.83
C GLN A 132 17.61 0.58 -1.31
N ILE A 133 18.07 1.74 -0.83
CA ILE A 133 18.13 2.05 0.60
C ILE A 133 16.70 2.11 1.18
N VAL A 134 15.77 2.74 0.47
CA VAL A 134 14.35 2.78 0.87
C VAL A 134 13.76 1.36 0.96
N SER A 135 14.07 0.48 0.01
CA SER A 135 13.64 -0.91 0.02
C SER A 135 14.22 -1.67 1.21
N ILE A 136 15.51 -1.48 1.54
CA ILE A 136 16.14 -2.11 2.72
C ILE A 136 15.44 -1.65 4.01
N ILE A 137 15.21 -0.35 4.16
CA ILE A 137 14.46 0.21 5.31
C ILE A 137 13.05 -0.41 5.36
N GLY A 138 12.38 -0.53 4.22
CA GLY A 138 11.06 -1.13 4.11
C GLY A 138 11.02 -2.60 4.53
N LEU A 139 11.97 -3.41 4.07
CA LEU A 139 12.08 -4.82 4.43
C LEU A 139 12.40 -5.00 5.91
N PHE A 140 13.22 -4.11 6.47
CA PHE A 140 13.48 -4.07 7.91
C PHE A 140 12.18 -3.79 8.68
N LEU A 141 11.44 -2.73 8.32
CA LEU A 141 10.15 -2.39 8.94
C LEU A 141 9.13 -3.53 8.83
N LEU A 142 9.01 -4.18 7.67
CA LEU A 142 8.12 -5.32 7.47
C LEU A 142 8.53 -6.52 8.34
N SER A 143 9.83 -6.82 8.42
CA SER A 143 10.35 -7.93 9.23
C SER A 143 10.11 -7.69 10.72
N THR A 144 10.39 -6.48 11.20
CA THR A 144 10.07 -6.06 12.57
C THR A 144 8.57 -6.12 12.84
N GLY A 145 7.75 -5.62 11.92
CA GLY A 145 6.28 -5.70 12.00
C GLY A 145 5.78 -7.15 12.07
N PHE A 146 6.36 -8.06 11.29
CA PHE A 146 6.02 -9.48 11.32
C PHE A 146 6.40 -10.13 12.65
N ILE A 147 7.56 -9.81 13.21
CA ILE A 147 7.98 -10.29 14.53
C ILE A 147 7.01 -9.83 15.62
N TYR A 148 6.64 -8.53 15.63
CA TYR A 148 5.66 -8.01 16.59
C TYR A 148 4.29 -8.65 16.41
N LEU A 149 3.85 -8.85 15.17
CA LEU A 149 2.62 -9.54 14.85
C LEU A 149 2.61 -10.99 15.40
N MET A 150 3.72 -11.72 15.28
CA MET A 150 3.85 -13.07 15.85
C MET A 150 3.86 -13.05 17.38
N ARG A 151 4.48 -12.03 17.98
CA ARG A 151 4.47 -11.81 19.44
C ARG A 151 3.05 -11.53 19.95
N GLU A 152 2.33 -10.62 19.31
CA GLU A 152 0.94 -10.28 19.68
C GLU A 152 0.02 -11.49 19.57
N GLU A 153 0.17 -12.29 18.51
CA GLU A 153 -0.65 -13.50 18.40
C GLU A 153 -0.32 -14.53 19.49
N LYS A 154 0.93 -14.64 19.94
CA LYS A 154 1.30 -15.50 21.07
C LYS A 154 0.67 -15.02 22.40
N ILE A 155 0.49 -13.71 22.57
CA ILE A 155 -0.15 -13.14 23.76
C ILE A 155 -1.66 -13.42 23.73
N ILE A 156 -2.30 -13.22 22.58
CA ILE A 156 -3.75 -13.41 22.40
C ILE A 156 -4.12 -14.90 22.39
N ASN A 157 -3.28 -15.74 21.78
CA ASN A 157 -3.50 -17.17 21.63
C ASN A 157 -2.32 -17.95 22.20
N LYS A 158 -2.59 -18.90 23.10
CA LYS A 158 -1.57 -19.80 23.66
C LYS A 158 -0.77 -20.59 22.59
N ASN A 159 -1.24 -20.64 21.35
CA ASN A 159 -0.57 -21.31 20.24
C ASN A 159 -0.26 -20.32 19.09
N SER A 160 1.00 -19.84 19.03
CA SER A 160 1.42 -18.72 18.15
C SER A 160 1.43 -19.06 16.65
N PHE A 161 1.39 -20.34 16.29
CA PHE A 161 1.43 -20.78 14.88
C PHE A 161 0.04 -20.95 14.26
N THR A 162 -1.02 -20.66 15.01
CA THR A 162 -2.37 -20.65 14.44
C THR A 162 -2.48 -19.54 13.38
N ARG A 163 -3.21 -19.80 12.29
CA ARG A 163 -3.45 -18.84 11.18
C ARG A 163 -2.19 -18.21 10.59
N LEU A 164 -1.07 -18.95 10.55
CA LEU A 164 0.20 -18.47 9.99
C LEU A 164 0.08 -18.07 8.52
N ILE A 165 -0.70 -18.80 7.74
CA ILE A 165 -0.82 -18.62 6.29
C ILE A 165 -1.27 -17.19 5.90
N PRO A 166 -2.41 -16.64 6.38
CA PRO A 166 -2.82 -15.29 6.00
C PRO A 166 -1.78 -14.22 6.38
N LYS A 167 -1.06 -14.40 7.48
CA LYS A 167 0.05 -13.51 7.89
C LYS A 167 1.23 -13.58 6.92
N LEU A 168 1.64 -14.79 6.54
CA LEU A 168 2.72 -15.01 5.58
C LEU A 168 2.36 -14.49 4.20
N VAL A 169 1.12 -14.70 3.75
CA VAL A 169 0.63 -14.18 2.47
C VAL A 169 0.77 -12.66 2.45
N LEU A 170 0.31 -11.96 3.48
CA LEU A 170 0.46 -10.50 3.54
C LEU A 170 1.93 -10.07 3.63
N PHE A 171 2.76 -10.76 4.41
CA PHE A 171 4.19 -10.48 4.50
C PHE A 171 4.88 -10.59 3.14
N ILE A 172 4.60 -11.66 2.39
CA ILE A 172 5.15 -11.89 1.06
C ILE A 172 4.63 -10.83 0.07
N LEU A 173 3.33 -10.54 0.07
CA LEU A 173 2.74 -9.52 -0.81
C LEU A 173 3.37 -8.14 -0.58
N TYR A 174 3.45 -7.69 0.67
CA TYR A 174 4.13 -6.43 0.99
C TYR A 174 5.63 -6.51 0.68
N GLY A 175 6.29 -7.63 0.94
CA GLY A 175 7.70 -7.84 0.61
C GLY A 175 7.97 -7.67 -0.89
N ILE A 176 7.12 -8.23 -1.76
CA ILE A 176 7.21 -8.05 -3.21
C ILE A 176 7.07 -6.57 -3.59
N ILE A 177 6.10 -5.86 -3.01
CA ILE A 177 5.91 -4.42 -3.26
C ILE A 177 7.16 -3.64 -2.85
N VAL A 178 7.71 -3.91 -1.67
CA VAL A 178 8.89 -3.21 -1.15
C VAL A 178 10.13 -3.50 -2.00
N MET A 179 10.36 -4.75 -2.39
CA MET A 179 11.43 -5.10 -3.33
C MET A 179 11.25 -4.39 -4.68
N GLY A 180 10.01 -4.29 -5.16
CA GLY A 180 9.68 -3.55 -6.38
C GLY A 180 10.08 -2.08 -6.31
N ILE A 181 9.99 -1.44 -5.13
CA ILE A 181 10.53 -0.09 -4.92
C ILE A 181 12.04 -0.08 -5.16
N GLY A 182 12.79 -1.02 -4.59
CA GLY A 182 14.24 -1.07 -4.71
C GLY A 182 14.76 -1.30 -6.13
N LEU A 183 13.97 -1.97 -6.97
CA LEU A 183 14.29 -2.23 -8.38
C LEU A 183 13.89 -1.09 -9.32
N SER A 184 13.12 -0.12 -8.83
CA SER A 184 12.77 1.05 -9.61
C SER A 184 13.92 2.06 -9.60
N ASN A 185 14.56 2.25 -10.75
CA ASN A 185 15.58 3.26 -10.97
C ASN A 185 14.92 4.58 -11.37
#